data_AF-A0A7V6DZ28-F1
#
_entry.id   AF-A0A7V6DZ28-F1
#
_cell.length_a   1.000
_cell.length_b   1.000
_cell.length_c   1.000
_cell.angle_alpha   90.00
_cell.angle_beta   90.00
_cell.angle_gamma   90.00
#
_symmetry.space_group_name_H-M   'P 1'
#
loop_
_entity.id
_entity.type
_entity.pdbx_description
1 polymer ?
#
loop_
_entity_poly.entity_id
_entity_poly.type
_entity_poly.pdbx_seq_one_letter_code
_entity_poly.pdbx_strand_id
1 'polypeptide(L)'
;MTQEELFKKLIAHCKEYGFIFQSSEIYDGLSAVYDYGQYGVELKNNIKKYWWDAMVMLNENIVGIDAAIFMHPKTWEASGHVSAFNDPLIDNKDSKKRYRADVLIEEYIEKIENKIEKETEKAAKKFGEAFDKEKFLSTNERVLSYRQEIETVRKRFNEAMDRGDLGDVRQLILDLGIVCPVSGT
;
A
#
# COMPACT_ATOMS: atom_id res chain seq x y z
N MET A 1 0.24 -22.26 -9.59
CA MET A 1 0.69 -21.74 -8.29
C MET A 1 0.25 -20.30 -8.24
N THR A 2 -0.60 -19.94 -7.29
CA THR A 2 -1.02 -18.54 -7.12
C THR A 2 0.15 -17.69 -6.64
N GLN A 3 0.07 -16.37 -6.82
CA GLN A 3 1.09 -15.45 -6.30
C GLN A 3 1.26 -15.62 -4.78
N GLU A 4 0.16 -15.83 -4.06
CA GLU A 4 0.15 -16.08 -2.62
C GLU A 4 0.93 -17.38 -2.24
N GLU A 5 0.73 -18.47 -2.99
CA GLU A 5 1.47 -19.72 -2.78
C GLU A 5 2.97 -19.56 -3.04
N LEU A 6 3.34 -18.77 -4.05
CA LEU A 6 4.74 -18.46 -4.36
C LEU A 6 5.38 -17.65 -3.21
N PHE A 7 4.70 -16.63 -2.72
CA PHE A 7 5.19 -15.81 -1.60
C PHE A 7 5.40 -16.63 -0.32
N LYS A 8 4.48 -17.54 0.01
CA LYS A 8 4.64 -18.45 1.15
C LYS A 8 5.90 -19.30 1.03
N LYS A 9 6.17 -19.84 -0.15
CA LYS A 9 7.40 -20.61 -0.42
C LYS A 9 8.65 -19.75 -0.32
N LEU A 10 8.61 -18.52 -0.85
CA LEU A 10 9.74 -17.59 -0.78
C LEU A 10 10.06 -17.22 0.67
N ILE A 11 9.05 -16.88 1.47
CA ILE A 11 9.22 -16.54 2.89
C ILE A 11 9.81 -17.72 3.65
N ALA A 12 9.30 -18.94 3.42
CA ALA A 12 9.84 -20.15 4.03
C ALA A 12 11.32 -20.36 3.67
N HIS A 13 11.68 -20.20 2.40
CA HIS A 13 13.06 -20.30 1.94
C HIS A 13 13.96 -19.22 2.57
N CYS A 14 13.51 -17.96 2.62
CA CYS A 14 14.27 -16.88 3.23
C CYS A 14 14.55 -17.15 4.72
N LYS A 15 13.59 -17.73 5.44
CA LYS A 15 13.76 -18.10 6.84
C LYS A 15 14.67 -19.33 7.01
N GLU A 16 14.44 -20.38 6.24
CA GLU A 16 15.18 -21.65 6.32
C GLU A 16 16.67 -21.48 6.01
N TYR A 17 17.00 -20.68 4.99
CA TYR A 17 18.38 -20.52 4.52
C TYR A 17 19.11 -19.33 5.17
N GLY A 18 18.47 -18.57 6.06
CA GLY A 18 19.13 -17.47 6.77
C GLY A 18 19.32 -16.21 5.94
N PHE A 19 18.27 -15.81 5.22
CA PHE A 19 18.18 -14.49 4.61
C PHE A 19 17.55 -13.46 5.54
N ILE A 20 16.31 -13.68 5.97
CA ILE A 20 15.53 -12.70 6.75
C ILE A 20 14.75 -13.43 7.84
N PHE A 21 14.77 -12.87 9.05
CA PHE A 21 14.03 -13.33 10.23
C PHE A 21 13.15 -12.22 10.79
N GLN A 22 12.02 -12.61 11.42
CA GLN A 22 11.25 -11.66 12.22
C GLN A 22 12.11 -11.21 13.40
N SER A 23 12.27 -9.91 13.60
CA SER A 23 13.08 -9.45 14.72
C SER A 23 12.38 -9.77 16.04
N SER A 24 13.17 -10.20 17.02
CA SER A 24 12.69 -10.63 18.35
C SER A 24 11.68 -11.78 18.29
N GLU A 25 11.81 -12.70 17.31
CA GLU A 25 10.86 -13.81 17.10
C GLU A 25 10.60 -14.65 18.36
N ILE A 26 11.62 -14.86 19.21
CA ILE A 26 11.49 -15.61 20.48
C ILE A 26 10.63 -14.88 21.54
N TYR A 27 10.28 -13.62 21.29
CA TYR A 27 9.43 -12.77 22.13
C TYR A 27 8.21 -12.28 21.32
N ASP A 28 7.60 -13.18 20.54
CA ASP A 28 6.42 -12.93 19.68
C ASP A 28 6.67 -12.02 18.46
N GLY A 29 7.89 -11.50 18.31
CA GLY A 29 8.28 -10.66 17.19
C GLY A 29 7.80 -9.21 17.29
N LEU A 30 8.51 -8.31 16.61
CA LEU A 30 8.09 -6.91 16.48
C LEU A 30 7.65 -6.62 15.04
N SER A 31 6.36 -6.28 14.86
CA SER A 31 5.79 -6.02 13.54
C SER A 31 6.61 -4.99 12.75
N ALA A 32 6.77 -5.24 11.45
CA ALA A 32 7.57 -4.44 10.52
C ALA A 32 9.08 -4.32 10.82
N VAL A 33 9.62 -5.08 11.79
CA VAL A 33 11.05 -5.10 12.10
C VAL A 33 11.64 -6.49 11.82
N TYR A 34 12.74 -6.52 11.08
CA TYR A 34 13.36 -7.74 10.58
C TYR A 34 14.88 -7.73 10.73
N ASP A 35 15.44 -8.90 10.99
CA ASP A 35 16.88 -9.12 11.11
C ASP A 35 17.40 -9.89 9.89
N TYR A 36 18.55 -9.47 9.36
CA TYR A 36 19.20 -10.14 8.23
C TYR A 36 20.13 -11.24 8.74
N GLY A 37 19.94 -12.48 8.25
CA GLY A 37 20.82 -13.61 8.54
C GLY A 37 22.11 -13.59 7.72
N GLN A 38 22.89 -14.67 7.77
CA GLN A 38 24.20 -14.76 7.12
C GLN A 38 24.16 -14.53 5.60
N TYR A 39 23.18 -15.08 4.89
CA TYR A 39 23.07 -14.85 3.44
C TYR A 39 22.36 -13.53 3.12
N GLY A 40 21.47 -13.09 4.01
CA GLY A 40 20.77 -11.82 3.87
C GLY A 40 21.70 -10.62 3.97
N VAL A 41 22.64 -10.64 4.93
CA VAL A 41 23.59 -9.54 5.11
C VAL A 41 24.57 -9.46 3.93
N GLU A 42 25.06 -10.59 3.42
CA GLU A 42 25.92 -10.63 2.24
C GLU A 42 25.20 -10.13 0.99
N LEU A 43 23.96 -10.57 0.77
CA LEU A 43 23.13 -10.09 -0.34
C LEU A 43 22.90 -8.58 -0.24
N LYS A 44 22.52 -8.08 0.95
CA LYS A 44 22.29 -6.66 1.20
C LYS A 44 23.56 -5.84 0.95
N ASN A 45 24.72 -6.31 1.41
CA ASN A 45 25.99 -5.63 1.21
C ASN A 45 26.40 -5.59 -0.27
N ASN A 46 26.20 -6.70 -1.00
CA ASN A 46 26.48 -6.76 -2.43
C ASN A 46 25.61 -5.80 -3.23
N ILE A 47 24.31 -5.72 -2.92
CA ILE A 47 23.40 -4.76 -3.56
C ILE A 47 23.80 -3.32 -3.24
N LYS A 48 24.09 -3.00 -1.96
CA LYS A 48 24.56 -1.67 -1.56
C LYS A 48 25.83 -1.26 -2.29
N LYS A 49 26.81 -2.17 -2.38
CA LYS A 49 28.09 -1.94 -3.07
C LYS A 49 27.85 -1.67 -4.55
N TYR A 50 27.10 -2.55 -5.22
CA TYR A 50 26.78 -2.39 -6.63
C TYR A 50 26.10 -1.05 -6.92
N TRP A 51 25.12 -0.67 -6.08
CA TRP A 51 24.42 0.60 -6.22
C TRP A 51 25.35 1.80 -5.99
N TRP A 52 26.21 1.74 -4.97
CA TRP A 52 27.19 2.79 -4.71
C TRP A 52 28.17 2.97 -5.87
N ASP A 53 28.72 1.86 -6.39
CA ASP A 53 29.63 1.89 -7.52
C ASP A 53 28.92 2.48 -8.76
N ALA A 54 27.70 2.00 -9.05
CA ALA A 54 26.92 2.45 -10.20
C ALA A 54 26.50 3.92 -10.12
N MET A 55 26.11 4.43 -8.94
CA MET A 55 25.61 5.79 -8.79
C MET A 55 26.72 6.79 -8.46
N VAL A 56 27.61 6.48 -7.52
CA VAL A 56 28.58 7.44 -7.01
C VAL A 56 29.90 7.36 -7.77
N MET A 57 30.41 6.14 -8.02
CA MET A 57 31.76 5.98 -8.59
C MET A 57 31.78 6.15 -10.12
N LEU A 58 30.68 5.82 -10.80
CA LEU A 58 30.57 5.91 -12.26
C LEU A 58 29.89 7.20 -12.78
N ASN A 59 29.45 8.10 -11.89
CA ASN A 59 28.85 9.39 -12.30
C ASN A 59 29.62 10.56 -11.69
N GLU A 60 29.98 11.53 -12.51
CA GLU A 60 30.77 12.70 -12.09
C GLU A 60 29.97 13.69 -11.21
N ASN A 61 28.64 13.62 -11.24
CA ASN A 61 27.75 14.60 -10.61
C ASN A 61 27.06 14.09 -9.33
N ILE A 62 27.52 12.98 -8.75
CA ILE A 62 26.93 12.39 -7.54
C ILE A 62 28.01 12.27 -6.46
N VAL A 63 27.74 12.82 -5.28
CA VAL A 63 28.67 12.83 -4.15
C VAL A 63 28.11 12.02 -3.00
N GLY A 64 28.91 11.08 -2.49
CA GLY A 64 28.57 10.27 -1.32
C GLY A 64 28.70 11.05 -0.01
N ILE A 65 27.67 10.98 0.85
CA ILE A 65 27.64 11.59 2.19
C ILE A 65 27.02 10.56 3.15
N ASP A 66 27.52 10.51 4.39
CA ASP A 66 26.92 9.73 5.48
C ASP A 66 26.49 10.68 6.60
N ALA A 67 25.20 10.65 6.96
CA ALA A 67 24.56 11.59 7.87
C ALA A 67 23.98 10.86 9.09
N ALA A 68 23.90 11.58 10.22
CA ALA A 68 23.35 11.03 11.45
C ALA A 68 21.83 10.79 11.34
N ILE A 69 21.35 9.71 11.98
CA ILE A 69 19.91 9.39 12.06
C ILE A 69 19.16 10.39 12.96
N PHE A 70 19.75 10.78 14.09
CA PHE A 70 19.17 11.79 14.97
C PHE A 70 19.46 13.19 14.44
N MET A 71 18.39 13.95 14.18
CA MET A 71 18.46 15.32 13.67
C MET A 71 17.70 16.30 14.58
N HIS A 72 18.09 17.57 14.53
CA HIS A 72 17.41 18.64 15.26
C HIS A 72 15.96 18.81 14.77
N PRO A 73 14.94 18.99 15.64
CA PRO A 73 13.52 19.06 15.24
C PRO A 73 13.20 20.04 14.11
N LYS A 74 13.82 21.24 14.15
CA LYS A 74 13.69 22.26 13.10
C LYS A 74 14.01 21.78 11.69
N THR A 75 14.86 20.76 11.52
CA THR A 75 15.14 20.16 10.19
C THR A 75 13.89 19.48 9.61
N TRP A 76 13.13 18.78 10.46
CA TRP A 76 11.88 18.11 10.06
C TRP A 76 10.75 19.10 9.81
N GLU A 77 10.71 20.21 10.57
CA GLU A 77 9.77 21.32 10.35
C GLU A 77 10.06 22.02 9.01
N ALA A 78 11.32 22.41 8.79
CA ALA A 78 11.73 23.14 7.58
C ALA A 78 11.56 22.31 6.30
N SER A 79 11.70 20.98 6.38
CA SER A 79 11.44 20.07 5.26
C SER A 79 9.96 19.70 5.10
N GLY A 80 9.07 20.14 6.00
CA GLY A 80 7.64 19.86 5.95
C GLY A 80 7.22 18.47 6.44
N HIS A 81 8.16 17.63 6.90
CA HIS A 81 7.84 16.28 7.41
C HIS A 81 6.88 16.32 8.60
N VAL A 82 7.02 17.31 9.50
CA VAL A 82 6.15 17.43 10.68
C VAL A 82 4.68 17.66 10.30
N SER A 83 4.42 18.43 9.25
CA SER A 83 3.05 18.75 8.81
C SER A 83 2.47 17.76 7.80
N ALA A 84 3.31 17.15 6.96
CA ALA A 84 2.87 16.35 5.81
C ALA A 84 3.07 14.84 5.98
N PHE A 85 3.93 14.39 6.88
CA PHE A 85 4.22 12.96 7.08
C PHE A 85 3.32 12.37 8.16
N ASN A 86 2.01 12.40 7.92
CA ASN A 86 1.02 11.76 8.77
C ASN A 86 -0.01 11.02 7.92
N ASP A 87 -0.37 9.82 8.35
CA ASP A 87 -1.41 9.02 7.73
C ASP A 87 -2.70 9.14 8.57
N PRO A 88 -3.88 9.32 7.93
CA PRO A 88 -5.15 9.37 8.65
C PRO A 88 -5.47 8.00 9.26
N LEU A 89 -5.51 7.94 10.59
CA LEU A 89 -5.82 6.73 11.34
C LEU A 89 -7.25 6.77 11.90
N ILE A 90 -7.93 5.62 11.86
CA ILE A 90 -9.24 5.39 12.44
C ILE A 90 -9.15 4.33 13.52
N ASP A 91 -9.65 4.67 14.70
CA ASP A 91 -9.77 3.77 15.84
C ASP A 91 -11.15 3.11 15.87
N ASN A 92 -11.19 1.78 15.84
CA ASN A 92 -12.40 1.03 16.19
C ASN A 92 -12.40 0.75 17.70
N LYS A 93 -13.44 1.22 18.40
CA LYS A 93 -13.53 1.09 19.87
C LYS A 93 -13.84 -0.32 20.35
N ASP A 94 -14.46 -1.15 19.51
CA ASP A 94 -14.83 -2.52 19.85
C ASP A 94 -13.62 -3.46 19.71
N SER A 95 -12.91 -3.35 18.58
CA SER A 95 -11.72 -4.19 18.31
C SER A 95 -10.44 -3.63 18.93
N LYS A 96 -10.44 -2.35 19.35
CA LYS A 96 -9.27 -1.59 19.82
C LYS A 96 -8.11 -1.57 18.81
N LYS A 97 -8.40 -1.80 17.53
CA LYS A 97 -7.42 -1.74 16.45
C LYS A 97 -7.49 -0.39 15.75
N ARG A 98 -6.32 0.00 15.23
CA ARG A 98 -6.14 1.18 14.40
C ARG A 98 -6.04 0.75 12.94
N TYR A 99 -6.74 1.45 12.08
CA TYR A 99 -6.72 1.23 10.64
C TYR A 99 -6.32 2.51 9.94
N ARG A 100 -5.57 2.36 8.86
CA ARG A 100 -5.26 3.44 7.92
C ARG A 100 -6.49 3.71 7.06
N ALA A 101 -6.99 4.95 7.09
CA ALA A 101 -8.23 5.33 6.42
C ALA A 101 -8.10 5.26 4.88
N ASP A 102 -6.93 5.62 4.36
CA ASP A 102 -6.56 5.47 2.96
C ASP A 102 -6.62 4.00 2.52
N VAL A 103 -6.01 3.09 3.29
CA VAL A 103 -6.04 1.65 2.98
C VAL A 103 -7.48 1.10 2.96
N LEU A 104 -8.31 1.51 3.93
CA LEU A 104 -9.72 1.10 3.98
C LEU A 104 -10.51 1.56 2.74
N ILE A 105 -10.24 2.78 2.26
CA ILE A 105 -10.87 3.34 1.07
C ILE A 105 -10.34 2.66 -0.19
N GLU A 106 -9.04 2.38 -0.26
CA GLU A 106 -8.42 1.64 -1.37
C GLU A 106 -9.00 0.22 -1.49
N GLU A 107 -9.13 -0.51 -0.38
CA GLU A 107 -9.77 -1.84 -0.35
C GLU A 107 -11.24 -1.78 -0.81
N TYR A 108 -11.95 -0.70 -0.47
CA TYR A 108 -13.32 -0.48 -0.95
C TYR A 108 -13.36 -0.26 -2.47
N ILE A 109 -12.46 0.58 -2.99
CA ILE A 109 -12.32 0.84 -4.43
C ILE A 109 -11.95 -0.44 -5.17
N GLU A 110 -11.02 -1.23 -4.65
CA GLU A 110 -10.61 -2.51 -5.22
C GLU A 110 -11.79 -3.49 -5.32
N LYS A 111 -12.71 -3.51 -4.34
CA LYS A 111 -13.94 -4.32 -4.43
C LYS A 111 -14.84 -3.87 -5.58
N ILE A 112 -14.89 -2.58 -5.89
CA ILE A 112 -15.64 -2.05 -7.04
C ILE A 112 -14.93 -2.39 -8.35
N GLU A 113 -13.61 -2.23 -8.42
CA GLU A 113 -12.81 -2.60 -9.59
C GLU A 113 -12.97 -4.09 -9.92
N ASN A 114 -12.98 -4.97 -8.91
CA ASN A 114 -13.27 -6.38 -9.06
C ASN A 114 -14.70 -6.66 -9.60
N LYS A 115 -15.70 -5.82 -9.28
CA LYS A 115 -17.04 -5.93 -9.89
C LYS A 115 -17.00 -5.55 -11.37
N ILE A 116 -16.26 -4.50 -11.73
CA ILE A 116 -16.06 -4.09 -13.12
C ILE A 116 -15.40 -5.21 -13.91
N GLU A 117 -14.35 -5.84 -13.35
CA GLU A 117 -13.65 -6.95 -14.00
C GLU A 117 -14.60 -8.14 -14.24
N LYS A 118 -15.37 -8.56 -13.23
CA LYS A 118 -16.34 -9.65 -13.37
C LYS A 118 -17.42 -9.35 -14.42
N GLU A 119 -17.92 -8.12 -14.50
CA GLU A 119 -18.89 -7.74 -15.54
C GLU A 119 -18.25 -7.74 -16.94
N THR A 120 -16.99 -7.31 -17.03
CA THR A 120 -16.19 -7.33 -18.26
C THR A 120 -15.95 -8.77 -18.73
N GLU A 121 -15.60 -9.69 -17.82
CA GLU A 121 -15.43 -11.12 -18.13
C GLU A 121 -16.72 -11.78 -18.60
N LYS A 122 -17.86 -11.49 -17.95
CA LYS A 122 -19.17 -11.98 -18.37
C LYS A 122 -19.53 -11.48 -19.77
N ALA A 123 -19.26 -10.22 -20.06
CA ALA A 123 -19.47 -9.63 -21.37
C ALA A 123 -18.57 -10.27 -22.42
N ALA A 124 -17.28 -10.48 -22.12
CA ALA A 124 -16.35 -11.19 -23.00
C ALA A 124 -16.86 -12.61 -23.34
N LYS A 125 -17.33 -13.36 -22.34
CA LYS A 125 -17.92 -14.70 -22.54
C LYS A 125 -19.22 -14.66 -23.36
N LYS A 126 -20.02 -13.60 -23.25
CA LYS A 126 -21.31 -13.46 -23.94
C LYS A 126 -21.16 -13.00 -25.39
N PHE A 127 -20.21 -12.11 -25.68
CA PHE A 127 -20.04 -11.50 -27.00
C PHE A 127 -18.92 -12.14 -27.84
N GLY A 128 -18.08 -12.99 -27.25
CA GLY A 128 -17.08 -13.79 -27.99
C GLY A 128 -16.14 -12.92 -28.82
N GLU A 129 -15.99 -13.24 -30.12
CA GLU A 129 -15.11 -12.51 -31.05
C GLU A 129 -15.57 -11.08 -31.35
N ALA A 130 -16.84 -10.73 -31.09
CA ALA A 130 -17.37 -9.37 -31.27
C ALA A 130 -17.18 -8.48 -30.02
N PHE A 131 -16.50 -8.98 -28.99
CA PHE A 131 -16.27 -8.24 -27.76
C PHE A 131 -15.14 -7.21 -27.90
N ASP A 132 -15.49 -5.94 -27.82
CA ASP A 132 -14.55 -4.84 -27.68
C ASP A 132 -14.55 -4.35 -26.22
N LYS A 133 -13.42 -4.56 -25.54
CA LYS A 133 -13.24 -4.19 -24.13
C LYS A 133 -13.31 -2.68 -23.93
N GLU A 134 -12.71 -1.89 -24.81
CA GLU A 134 -12.69 -0.42 -24.67
C GLU A 134 -14.08 0.16 -24.88
N LYS A 135 -14.80 -0.35 -25.88
CA LYS A 135 -16.19 0.03 -26.13
C LYS A 135 -17.10 -0.37 -24.97
N PHE A 136 -16.93 -1.56 -24.40
CA PHE A 136 -17.72 -2.00 -23.26
C PHE A 136 -17.51 -1.14 -22.01
N LEU A 137 -16.25 -0.83 -21.70
CA LEU A 137 -15.90 0.00 -20.54
C LEU A 137 -16.39 1.45 -20.65
N SER A 138 -16.61 1.95 -21.87
CA SER A 138 -17.08 3.31 -22.14
C SER A 138 -18.59 3.44 -22.36
N THR A 139 -19.31 2.33 -22.62
CA THR A 139 -20.75 2.36 -22.95
C THR A 139 -21.65 1.66 -21.95
N ASN A 140 -21.12 0.75 -21.14
CA ASN A 140 -21.94 0.00 -20.19
C ASN A 140 -22.33 0.87 -18.99
N GLU A 141 -23.64 1.07 -18.79
CA GLU A 141 -24.20 1.91 -17.72
C GLU A 141 -23.71 1.50 -16.31
N ARG A 142 -23.57 0.20 -16.04
CA ARG A 142 -23.11 -0.29 -14.72
C ARG A 142 -21.64 0.01 -14.51
N VAL A 143 -20.80 -0.20 -15.53
CA VAL A 143 -19.37 0.10 -15.45
C VAL A 143 -19.13 1.61 -15.31
N LEU A 144 -19.89 2.43 -16.04
CA LEU A 144 -19.83 3.88 -15.90
C LEU A 144 -20.24 4.34 -14.49
N SER A 145 -21.32 3.77 -13.94
CA SER A 145 -21.73 4.04 -12.55
C SER A 145 -20.64 3.69 -11.55
N TYR A 146 -19.99 2.53 -11.68
CA TYR A 146 -18.90 2.13 -10.79
C TYR A 146 -17.66 3.03 -10.91
N ARG A 147 -17.32 3.48 -12.13
CA ARG A 147 -16.21 4.43 -12.32
C ARG A 147 -16.50 5.78 -11.69
N GLN A 148 -17.73 6.29 -11.87
CA GLN A 148 -18.16 7.55 -11.27
C GLN A 148 -18.16 7.47 -9.73
N GLU A 149 -18.57 6.33 -9.17
CA GLU A 149 -18.49 6.07 -7.73
C GLU A 149 -17.03 6.13 -7.23
N ILE A 150 -16.11 5.41 -7.88
CA ILE A 150 -14.67 5.44 -7.54
C ILE A 150 -14.11 6.87 -7.63
N GLU A 151 -14.42 7.60 -8.70
CA GLU A 151 -13.94 8.97 -8.89
C GLU A 151 -14.47 9.91 -7.79
N THR A 152 -15.75 9.77 -7.44
CA THR A 152 -16.39 10.57 -6.38
C THR A 152 -15.75 10.30 -5.02
N VAL A 153 -15.48 9.03 -4.69
CA VAL A 153 -14.83 8.63 -3.45
C VAL A 153 -13.40 9.18 -3.39
N ARG A 154 -12.60 8.98 -4.45
CA ARG A 154 -11.22 9.50 -4.53
C ARG A 154 -11.18 11.02 -4.39
N LYS A 155 -12.08 11.71 -5.09
CA LYS A 155 -12.17 13.18 -5.03
C LYS A 155 -12.51 13.66 -3.62
N ARG A 156 -13.54 13.10 -2.99
CA ARG A 156 -13.94 13.49 -1.63
C ARG A 156 -12.83 13.21 -0.61
N PHE A 157 -12.15 12.07 -0.72
CA PHE A 157 -11.03 11.74 0.16
C PHE A 157 -9.87 12.72 0.02
N ASN A 158 -9.43 13.00 -1.21
CA ASN A 158 -8.33 13.94 -1.46
C ASN A 158 -8.69 15.35 -0.98
N GLU A 159 -9.91 15.81 -1.26
CA GLU A 159 -10.38 17.12 -0.78
C GLU A 159 -10.45 17.20 0.76
N ALA A 160 -10.85 16.13 1.44
CA ALA A 160 -10.87 16.06 2.89
C ALA A 160 -9.44 16.08 3.48
N MET A 161 -8.51 15.35 2.85
CA MET A 161 -7.10 15.32 3.24
C MET A 161 -6.39 16.66 3.02
N ASP A 162 -6.63 17.32 1.88
CA ASP A 162 -6.07 18.64 1.57
C ASP A 162 -6.53 19.72 2.58
N ARG A 163 -7.78 19.60 3.07
CA ARG A 163 -8.33 20.47 4.12
C ARG A 163 -7.91 20.07 5.53
N GLY A 164 -7.28 18.90 5.71
CA GLY A 164 -7.00 18.32 7.02
C GLY A 164 -8.25 17.97 7.84
N ASP A 165 -9.39 17.76 7.19
CA ASP A 165 -10.67 17.47 7.85
C ASP A 165 -10.86 15.96 8.06
N LEU A 166 -10.29 15.47 9.17
CA LEU A 166 -10.44 14.06 9.59
C LEU A 166 -11.90 13.69 9.93
N GLY A 167 -12.76 14.68 10.20
CA GLY A 167 -14.18 14.46 10.44
C GLY A 167 -14.90 14.02 9.16
N ASP A 168 -14.61 14.68 8.04
CA ASP A 168 -15.15 14.30 6.73
C ASP A 168 -14.59 12.95 6.25
N VAL A 169 -13.30 12.65 6.51
CA VAL A 169 -12.73 11.32 6.23
C VAL A 169 -13.48 10.23 6.99
N ARG A 170 -13.77 10.46 8.27
CA ARG A 170 -14.57 9.52 9.08
C ARG A 170 -15.99 9.38 8.53
N GLN A 171 -16.63 10.49 8.16
CA GLN A 171 -17.98 10.46 7.62
C GLN A 171 -18.04 9.72 6.29
N LEU A 172 -17.07 9.94 5.40
CA LEU A 172 -16.92 9.20 4.15
C LEU A 172 -16.89 7.68 4.40
N ILE A 173 -16.11 7.23 5.38
CA ILE A 173 -16.01 5.79 5.70
C ILE A 173 -17.32 5.21 6.24
N LEU A 174 -18.07 5.99 7.03
CA LEU A 174 -19.42 5.62 7.47
C LEU A 174 -20.42 5.57 6.31
N ASP A 175 -20.37 6.55 5.41
CA ASP A 175 -21.24 6.63 4.24
C ASP A 175 -21.01 5.46 3.28
N LEU A 176 -19.75 5.02 3.14
CA LEU A 176 -19.37 3.84 2.36
C LEU A 176 -19.71 2.51 3.05
N GLY A 177 -20.14 2.55 4.31
CA GLY A 177 -20.46 1.35 5.10
C GLY A 177 -19.24 0.44 5.31
N ILE A 178 -18.03 1.00 5.37
CA ILE A 178 -16.81 0.23 5.58
C ILE A 178 -16.76 -0.17 7.06
N VAL A 179 -16.88 -1.47 7.31
CA VAL A 179 -16.83 -2.06 8.66
C VAL A 179 -15.44 -2.58 8.99
N CYS A 180 -15.15 -2.72 10.28
CA CYS A 180 -13.90 -3.33 10.75
C CYS A 180 -13.73 -4.75 10.19
N PRO A 181 -12.58 -5.08 9.57
CA PRO A 181 -12.31 -6.43 9.06
C PRO A 181 -12.32 -7.52 10.14
N VAL A 182 -12.18 -7.14 11.42
CA VAL A 182 -12.04 -8.08 12.55
C VAL A 182 -13.34 -8.23 13.32
N SER A 183 -14.02 -7.13 13.66
CA SER A 183 -15.26 -7.17 14.45
C SER A 183 -16.53 -7.13 13.60
N GLY A 184 -16.46 -6.71 12.34
CA GLY A 184 -17.63 -6.50 11.49
C GLY A 184 -18.53 -5.34 11.93
N THR A 185 -18.07 -4.55 12.92
CA THR A 185 -18.68 -3.31 13.42
C THR A 185 -17.89 -2.10 12.94
#